data_AF-A0A1Y3SAR0-F1
#
_entry.id   AF-A0A1Y3SAR0-F1
#
_cell.length_a   1.000
_cell.length_b   1.000
_cell.length_c   1.000
_cell.angle_alpha   90.00
_cell.angle_beta   90.00
_cell.angle_gamma   90.00
#
_symmetry.space_group_name_H-M   'P 1'
#
loop_
_entity.id
_entity.type
_entity.pdbx_description
1 polymer ?
#
loop_
_entity_poly.entity_id
_entity_poly.type
_entity_poly.pdbx_seq_one_letter_code
_entity_poly.pdbx_strand_id
1 'polypeptide(L)'
;MACKMLEECSVQEQQQSSTLTESFQKQLDRLQEKLEGLRGMRAMGDITREEFLHDKQNIQAEIDQLQTRIRDLSALSPSPVPALNIAQIKRTLDSWLDFSGPRISEELIEEFILQVVLIDDNTFNWTLDLSSHKTGSTRLQPNEMAMPQYRRCECAATDTLPDRHSADPQTLFTITITKEEAQAYCRSLGMKFFAKKWHDKTVIISI
;
A
#
# COMPACT_ATOMS: atom_id res chain seq x y z
N MET A 1 -2.34 -2.99 6.08
CA MET A 1 -3.52 -3.80 5.71
C MET A 1 -3.43 -4.28 4.26
N ALA A 2 -3.10 -3.40 3.30
CA ALA A 2 -2.91 -3.75 1.89
C ALA A 2 -1.90 -4.89 1.63
N CYS A 3 -0.74 -4.91 2.32
CA CYS A 3 0.26 -5.97 2.17
C CYS A 3 -0.28 -7.38 2.51
N LYS A 4 -1.16 -7.50 3.51
CA LYS A 4 -1.77 -8.79 3.90
C LYS A 4 -2.74 -9.29 2.83
N MET A 5 -3.53 -8.39 2.25
CA MET A 5 -4.45 -8.74 1.16
C MET A 5 -3.69 -9.23 -0.08
N LEU A 6 -2.55 -8.60 -0.41
CA LEU A 6 -1.71 -9.03 -1.53
C LEU A 6 -1.08 -10.42 -1.28
N GLU A 7 -0.64 -10.70 -0.05
CA GLU A 7 -0.15 -12.04 0.34
C GLU A 7 -1.27 -13.08 0.18
N GLU A 8 -2.46 -12.81 0.72
CA GLU A 8 -3.61 -13.71 0.65
C GLU A 8 -4.04 -14.00 -0.79
N CYS A 9 -4.09 -12.99 -1.65
CA CYS A 9 -4.40 -13.17 -3.08
C CYS A 9 -3.34 -14.03 -3.80
N SER A 10 -2.05 -13.85 -3.49
CA SER A 10 -0.98 -14.62 -4.13
C SER A 10 -1.02 -16.10 -3.76
N VAL A 11 -1.30 -16.41 -2.49
CA VAL A 11 -1.48 -17.80 -2.00
C VAL A 11 -2.76 -18.41 -2.59
N GLN A 12 -3.82 -17.60 -2.62
CA GLN A 12 -5.00 -17.69 -3.47
C GLN A 12 -4.79 -18.39 -4.81
N GLU A 13 -4.11 -17.64 -5.68
CA GLU A 13 -3.87 -18.00 -7.08
C GLU A 13 -2.98 -19.24 -7.22
N GLN A 14 -1.98 -19.39 -6.35
CA GLN A 14 -1.13 -20.58 -6.32
C GLN A 14 -1.91 -21.85 -5.98
N GLN A 15 -2.79 -21.80 -4.97
CA GLN A 15 -3.64 -22.94 -4.59
C GLN A 15 -4.68 -23.26 -5.68
N GLN A 16 -5.25 -22.25 -6.32
CA GLN A 16 -6.19 -22.46 -7.43
C GLN A 16 -5.51 -23.10 -8.65
N SER A 17 -4.31 -22.65 -9.00
CA SER A 17 -3.54 -23.22 -10.11
C SER A 17 -3.09 -24.67 -9.82
N SER A 18 -2.65 -24.96 -8.59
CA SER A 18 -2.24 -26.32 -8.20
C SER A 18 -3.42 -27.30 -8.20
N THR A 19 -4.56 -26.91 -7.62
CA THR A 19 -5.78 -27.75 -7.59
C THR A 19 -6.35 -28.02 -8.98
N LEU A 20 -6.34 -27.03 -9.87
CA LEU A 20 -6.72 -27.22 -11.27
C LEU A 20 -5.80 -28.21 -11.99
N THR A 21 -4.48 -28.07 -11.81
CA THR A 21 -3.50 -28.97 -12.43
C THR A 21 -3.66 -30.41 -11.92
N GLU A 22 -3.86 -30.61 -10.61
CA GLU A 22 -4.14 -31.93 -10.03
C GLU A 22 -5.45 -32.55 -10.58
N SER A 23 -6.47 -31.73 -10.82
CA SER A 23 -7.74 -32.21 -11.37
C SER A 23 -7.59 -32.71 -12.82
N PHE A 24 -6.83 -31.99 -13.65
CA PHE A 24 -6.52 -32.42 -15.02
C PHE A 24 -5.63 -33.65 -15.05
N GLN A 25 -4.68 -33.77 -14.12
CA GLN A 25 -3.84 -34.97 -14.00
C GLN A 25 -4.67 -36.21 -13.67
N LYS A 26 -5.61 -36.12 -12.72
CA LYS A 26 -6.54 -37.23 -12.39
C LYS A 26 -7.44 -37.62 -13.56
N GLN A 27 -7.84 -36.68 -14.40
CA GLN A 27 -8.61 -36.98 -15.61
C GLN A 27 -7.76 -37.74 -16.64
N LEU A 28 -6.49 -37.37 -16.77
CA LEU A 28 -5.53 -38.04 -17.65
C LEU A 28 -5.33 -39.50 -17.22
N ASP A 29 -5.10 -39.74 -15.93
CA ASP A 29 -4.90 -41.09 -15.38
C ASP A 29 -6.13 -41.99 -15.64
N ARG A 30 -7.35 -41.45 -15.47
CA ARG A 30 -8.60 -42.17 -15.77
C ARG A 30 -8.75 -42.53 -17.24
N LEU A 31 -8.33 -41.64 -18.15
CA LEU A 31 -8.37 -41.90 -19.59
C LEU A 31 -7.34 -42.95 -20.00
N GLN A 32 -6.16 -42.97 -19.35
CA GLN A 32 -5.16 -44.01 -19.54
C GLN A 32 -5.67 -45.39 -19.07
N GLU A 33 -6.30 -45.45 -17.89
CA GLU A 33 -6.91 -46.68 -17.36
C GLU A 33 -8.00 -47.23 -18.29
N LYS A 34 -8.85 -46.35 -18.85
CA LYS A 34 -9.86 -46.73 -19.86
C LYS A 34 -9.22 -47.32 -21.12
N LEU A 35 -8.10 -46.76 -21.58
CA LEU A 35 -7.37 -47.27 -22.74
C LEU A 35 -6.81 -48.67 -22.47
N GLU A 36 -6.27 -48.91 -21.26
CA GLU A 36 -5.82 -50.24 -20.85
C GLU A 36 -6.97 -51.25 -20.74
N GLY A 37 -8.14 -50.82 -20.23
CA GLY A 37 -9.36 -51.63 -20.21
C GLY A 37 -9.85 -52.02 -21.62
N LEU A 38 -9.86 -51.08 -22.57
CA LEU A 38 -10.17 -51.34 -23.98
C LEU A 38 -9.19 -52.32 -24.63
N ARG A 39 -7.90 -52.23 -24.29
CA ARG A 39 -6.88 -53.19 -24.73
C ARG A 39 -7.19 -54.60 -24.19
N GLY A 40 -7.67 -54.71 -22.95
CA GLY A 40 -8.12 -55.96 -22.33
C GLY A 40 -9.34 -56.57 -23.04
N MET A 41 -10.39 -55.77 -23.28
CA MET A 41 -11.61 -56.23 -23.98
C MET A 41 -11.30 -56.70 -25.41
N ARG A 42 -10.38 -56.04 -26.11
CA ARG A 42 -9.90 -56.51 -27.42
C ARG A 42 -9.16 -57.84 -27.35
N ALA A 43 -8.36 -58.06 -26.31
CA ALA A 43 -7.64 -59.32 -26.13
C ALA A 43 -8.58 -60.50 -25.81
N MET A 44 -9.73 -60.22 -25.17
CA MET A 44 -10.78 -61.22 -24.91
C MET A 44 -11.73 -61.42 -26.11
N GLY A 45 -11.66 -60.57 -27.13
CA GLY A 45 -12.48 -60.66 -28.34
C GLY A 45 -13.87 -60.03 -28.21
N ASP A 46 -14.13 -59.27 -27.14
CA ASP A 46 -15.44 -58.66 -26.86
C ASP A 46 -15.77 -57.49 -27.80
N ILE A 47 -14.76 -56.91 -28.46
CA ILE A 47 -14.91 -55.75 -29.35
C ILE A 47 -14.20 -55.98 -30.69
N THR A 48 -14.77 -55.42 -31.76
CA THR A 48 -14.22 -55.53 -33.11
C THR A 48 -13.00 -54.64 -33.32
N ARG A 49 -12.29 -54.85 -34.43
CA ARG A 49 -11.06 -54.10 -34.72
C ARG A 49 -11.36 -52.63 -34.95
N GLU A 50 -12.43 -52.32 -35.67
CA GLU A 50 -12.84 -50.97 -36.01
C GLU A 50 -13.29 -50.17 -34.78
N GLU A 51 -14.10 -50.77 -33.90
CA GLU A 51 -14.59 -50.13 -32.66
C GLU A 51 -13.43 -49.72 -31.74
N PHE A 52 -12.46 -50.62 -31.53
CA PHE A 52 -11.27 -50.30 -30.74
C PHE A 52 -10.44 -49.17 -31.35
N LEU A 53 -10.30 -49.12 -32.69
CA LEU A 53 -9.53 -48.06 -33.34
C LEU A 53 -10.23 -46.71 -33.21
N HIS A 54 -11.57 -46.69 -33.33
CA HIS A 54 -12.38 -45.50 -33.14
C HIS A 54 -12.28 -44.97 -31.71
N ASP A 55 -12.49 -45.83 -30.71
CA ASP A 55 -12.46 -45.44 -29.30
C ASP A 55 -11.07 -45.02 -28.84
N LYS A 56 -10.03 -45.72 -29.30
CA LYS A 56 -8.64 -45.34 -29.04
C LYS A 56 -8.34 -43.94 -29.61
N GLN A 57 -8.82 -43.64 -30.81
CA GLN A 57 -8.58 -42.35 -31.43
C GLN A 57 -9.29 -41.21 -30.69
N ASN A 58 -10.52 -41.45 -30.23
CA ASN A 58 -11.28 -40.48 -29.42
C ASN A 58 -10.60 -40.22 -28.07
N ILE A 59 -10.20 -41.28 -27.35
CA ILE A 59 -9.51 -41.14 -26.06
C ILE A 59 -8.14 -40.46 -26.23
N GLN A 60 -7.40 -40.78 -27.29
CA GLN A 60 -6.13 -40.13 -27.56
C GLN A 60 -6.30 -38.63 -27.85
N ALA A 61 -7.34 -38.25 -28.61
CA ALA A 61 -7.65 -36.85 -28.86
C ALA A 61 -7.99 -36.09 -27.56
N GLU A 62 -8.72 -36.70 -26.63
CA GLU A 62 -9.00 -36.12 -25.31
C GLU A 62 -7.72 -35.99 -24.45
N ILE A 63 -6.83 -36.98 -24.48
CA ILE A 63 -5.53 -36.92 -23.79
C ILE A 63 -4.69 -35.77 -24.34
N ASP A 64 -4.59 -35.64 -25.67
CA ASP A 64 -3.79 -34.60 -26.30
C ASP A 64 -4.35 -33.20 -26.00
N GLN A 65 -5.68 -33.05 -25.94
CA GLN A 65 -6.34 -31.81 -25.52
C GLN A 65 -6.05 -31.46 -24.05
N LEU A 66 -6.15 -32.43 -23.13
CA LEU A 66 -5.84 -32.21 -21.72
C LEU A 66 -4.37 -31.88 -21.48
N GLN A 67 -3.46 -32.58 -22.16
CA GLN A 67 -2.02 -32.28 -22.11
C GLN A 67 -1.69 -30.89 -22.65
N THR A 68 -2.38 -30.45 -23.72
CA THR A 68 -2.22 -29.10 -24.25
C THR A 68 -2.70 -28.07 -23.22
N ARG A 69 -3.85 -28.29 -22.57
CA ARG A 69 -4.33 -27.40 -21.50
C ARG A 69 -3.38 -27.33 -20.30
N ILE A 70 -2.80 -28.45 -19.87
CA ILE A 70 -1.78 -28.47 -18.80
C ILE A 70 -0.52 -27.71 -19.23
N ARG A 71 -0.10 -27.88 -20.48
CA ARG A 71 1.04 -27.17 -21.05
C ARG A 71 0.79 -25.68 -21.15
N ASP A 72 -0.41 -25.28 -21.58
CA ASP A 72 -0.80 -23.89 -21.66
C ASP A 72 -0.87 -23.26 -20.27
N LEU A 73 -1.44 -23.95 -19.28
CA LEU A 73 -1.46 -23.48 -17.88
C LEU A 73 -0.05 -23.33 -17.29
N SER A 74 0.87 -24.23 -17.62
CA SER A 74 2.27 -24.14 -17.19
C SER A 74 3.12 -23.16 -18.02
N ALA A 75 2.70 -22.82 -19.24
CA ALA A 75 3.31 -21.76 -20.06
C ALA A 75 2.76 -20.36 -19.71
N LEU A 76 1.49 -20.28 -19.30
CA LEU A 76 0.84 -19.09 -18.77
C LEU A 76 1.25 -18.77 -17.34
N SER A 77 1.83 -19.72 -16.58
CA SER A 77 2.69 -19.38 -15.45
C SER A 77 4.01 -18.86 -16.02
N PRO A 78 4.21 -17.54 -16.16
CA PRO A 78 5.49 -17.05 -16.63
C PRO A 78 6.54 -17.46 -15.59
N SER A 79 7.77 -17.63 -16.05
CA SER A 79 9.02 -17.55 -15.27
C SER A 79 8.82 -16.97 -13.87
N PRO A 80 9.39 -17.56 -12.79
CA PRO A 80 9.14 -17.17 -11.40
C PRO A 80 9.13 -15.65 -11.32
N VAL A 81 7.93 -15.06 -11.36
CA VAL A 81 7.76 -13.64 -11.16
C VAL A 81 8.35 -13.48 -9.78
N PRO A 82 9.43 -12.69 -9.60
CA PRO A 82 10.12 -12.63 -8.32
C PRO A 82 9.02 -12.33 -7.32
N ALA A 83 8.73 -13.33 -6.47
CA ALA A 83 7.56 -13.32 -5.62
C ALA A 83 7.55 -11.95 -4.99
N LEU A 84 6.51 -11.15 -5.32
CA LEU A 84 6.47 -9.73 -5.00
C LEU A 84 6.94 -9.62 -3.56
N ASN A 85 8.15 -9.06 -3.34
CA ASN A 85 8.79 -9.23 -2.05
C ASN A 85 8.15 -8.21 -1.12
N ILE A 86 7.00 -8.60 -0.58
CA ILE A 86 6.15 -7.73 0.23
C ILE A 86 6.90 -7.27 1.47
N ALA A 87 7.86 -8.07 1.96
CA ALA A 87 8.79 -7.65 3.01
C ALA A 87 9.71 -6.50 2.58
N GLN A 88 10.19 -6.51 1.33
CA GLN A 88 10.99 -5.41 0.78
C GLN A 88 10.14 -4.16 0.53
N ILE A 89 8.94 -4.30 -0.05
CA ILE A 89 8.01 -3.17 -0.25
C ILE A 89 7.65 -2.55 1.09
N LYS A 90 7.33 -3.38 2.08
CA LYS A 90 7.05 -2.94 3.44
C LYS A 90 8.25 -2.23 4.05
N ARG A 91 9.47 -2.78 3.92
CA ARG A 91 10.69 -2.09 4.39
C ARG A 91 10.88 -0.73 3.72
N THR A 92 10.64 -0.61 2.42
CA THR A 92 10.77 0.67 1.72
C THR A 92 9.74 1.67 2.22
N LEU A 93 8.48 1.26 2.37
CA LEU A 93 7.42 2.13 2.92
C LEU A 93 7.70 2.51 4.38
N ASP A 94 8.13 1.56 5.21
CA ASP A 94 8.53 1.81 6.59
C ASP A 94 9.76 2.73 6.65
N SER A 95 10.70 2.64 5.71
CA SER A 95 11.84 3.56 5.63
C SER A 95 11.45 4.99 5.25
N TRP A 96 10.36 5.16 4.51
CA TRP A 96 9.82 6.49 4.19
C TRP A 96 9.05 7.10 5.37
N LEU A 97 8.63 6.24 6.31
CA LEU A 97 7.96 6.62 7.56
C LEU A 97 8.92 6.56 8.77
N ASP A 98 10.22 6.44 8.54
CA ASP A 98 11.20 6.36 9.62
C ASP A 98 11.51 7.76 10.18
N PHE A 99 10.73 8.15 11.20
CA PHE A 99 10.92 9.38 11.96
C PHE A 99 11.95 9.25 13.09
N SER A 100 12.76 8.18 13.14
CA SER A 100 13.78 7.98 14.19
C SER A 100 14.97 8.94 14.06
N GLY A 101 15.14 9.57 12.89
CA GLY A 101 16.15 10.59 12.66
C GLY A 101 15.84 11.92 13.37
N PRO A 102 16.85 12.77 13.60
CA PRO A 102 16.66 14.08 14.24
C PRO A 102 15.96 15.12 13.33
N ARG A 103 15.71 14.78 12.06
CA ARG A 103 15.07 15.67 11.08
C ARG A 103 14.00 14.91 10.32
N ILE A 104 12.83 15.53 10.21
CA ILE A 104 11.75 15.12 9.31
C ILE A 104 12.11 15.64 7.91
N SER A 105 11.76 14.89 6.86
CA SER A 105 11.95 15.36 5.48
C SER A 105 11.11 16.60 5.21
N GLU A 106 11.67 17.57 4.47
CA GLU A 106 10.98 18.81 4.13
C GLU A 106 9.69 18.54 3.35
N GLU A 107 9.66 17.49 2.53
CA GLU A 107 8.48 17.07 1.77
C GLU A 107 7.29 16.73 2.68
N LEU A 108 7.52 16.10 3.84
CA LEU A 108 6.46 15.79 4.80
C LEU A 108 6.02 17.03 5.58
N ILE A 109 6.96 17.92 5.88
CA ILE A 109 6.66 19.21 6.52
C ILE A 109 5.75 20.03 5.59
N GLU A 110 6.13 20.14 4.32
CA GLU A 110 5.34 20.82 3.30
C GLU A 110 4.02 20.11 3.01
N GLU A 111 3.93 18.78 3.15
CA GLU A 111 2.70 18.04 2.89
C GLU A 111 1.68 18.18 4.04
N PHE A 112 2.13 18.16 5.29
CA PHE A 112 1.23 18.10 6.44
C PHE A 112 1.06 19.41 7.20
N ILE A 113 2.01 20.34 7.13
CA ILE A 113 1.88 21.62 7.83
C ILE A 113 1.14 22.63 6.95
N LEU A 114 0.04 23.15 7.48
CA LEU A 114 -0.77 24.19 6.85
C LEU A 114 -0.29 25.59 7.28
N GLN A 115 -0.10 25.80 8.59
CA GLN A 115 0.33 27.08 9.13
C GLN A 115 1.11 26.91 10.43
N VAL A 116 2.11 27.76 10.63
CA VAL A 116 2.76 27.97 11.92
C VAL A 116 2.51 29.41 12.38
N VAL A 117 1.77 29.57 13.47
CA VAL A 117 1.44 30.88 14.08
C VAL A 117 2.20 31.04 15.39
N LEU A 118 2.85 32.18 15.56
CA LEU A 118 3.38 32.60 16.85
C LEU A 118 2.23 33.19 17.69
N ILE A 119 1.89 32.54 18.80
CA ILE A 119 0.91 33.07 19.76
C ILE A 119 1.60 34.05 20.72
N ASP A 120 2.78 33.68 21.22
CA ASP A 120 3.61 34.51 22.08
C ASP A 120 5.11 34.20 21.85
N ASP A 121 6.01 34.84 22.60
CA ASP A 121 7.46 34.67 22.46
C ASP A 121 7.94 33.22 22.65
N ASN A 122 7.14 32.39 23.32
CA ASN A 122 7.44 31.00 23.67
C ASN A 122 6.43 29.98 23.12
N THR A 123 5.28 30.40 22.58
CA THR A 123 4.18 29.53 22.19
C THR A 123 3.93 29.59 20.68
N PHE A 124 3.98 28.41 20.06
CA PHE A 124 3.75 28.21 18.63
C PHE A 124 2.49 27.36 18.44
N ASN A 125 1.64 27.73 17.49
CA ASN A 125 0.53 26.92 17.03
C ASN A 125 0.83 26.37 15.63
N TRP A 126 0.87 25.05 15.52
CA TRP A 126 1.08 24.31 14.29
C TRP A 126 -0.25 23.73 13.88
N THR A 127 -0.80 24.23 12.78
CA THR A 127 -2.00 23.69 12.16
C THR A 127 -1.59 22.67 11.10
N LEU A 128 -2.04 21.43 11.27
CA LEU A 128 -1.79 20.32 10.36
C LEU A 128 -3.00 20.14 9.44
N ASP A 129 -2.76 19.89 8.16
CA ASP A 129 -3.78 19.41 7.23
C ASP A 129 -3.61 17.91 7.03
N LEU A 130 -4.54 17.13 7.58
CA LEU A 130 -4.61 15.68 7.39
C LEU A 130 -5.69 15.28 6.37
N SER A 131 -6.29 16.25 5.68
CA SER A 131 -7.31 15.97 4.67
C SER A 131 -6.66 15.29 3.46
N SER A 132 -7.24 14.19 3.00
CA SER A 132 -6.73 13.47 1.83
C SER A 132 -6.94 14.35 0.59
N HIS A 133 -5.92 15.09 0.17
CA HIS A 133 -5.98 15.89 -1.05
C HIS A 133 -6.09 14.94 -2.27
N LYS A 134 -7.24 14.94 -2.92
CA LYS A 134 -7.34 14.35 -4.26
C LYS A 134 -6.48 15.22 -5.19
N THR A 135 -5.64 14.58 -5.99
CA THR A 135 -4.80 15.20 -7.01
C THR A 135 -5.61 16.20 -7.84
N GLY A 136 -5.42 17.50 -7.61
CA GLY A 136 -6.14 18.56 -8.34
C GLY A 136 -6.47 19.84 -7.55
N SER A 137 -6.44 19.82 -6.22
CA SER A 137 -6.60 21.06 -5.43
C SER A 137 -5.27 21.79 -5.32
N THR A 138 -5.19 23.00 -5.86
CA THR A 138 -4.07 23.93 -5.64
C THR A 138 -3.94 24.19 -4.15
N ARG A 139 -2.87 23.66 -3.54
CA ARG A 139 -2.51 23.97 -2.16
C ARG A 139 -2.19 25.45 -2.07
N LEU A 140 -2.85 26.17 -1.16
CA LEU A 140 -2.41 27.50 -0.79
C LEU A 140 -1.15 27.34 0.06
N GLN A 141 -0.04 27.90 -0.40
CA GLN A 141 1.22 27.89 0.35
C GLN A 141 1.03 28.67 1.68
N PRO A 142 1.81 28.38 2.74
CA PRO A 142 1.67 29.05 4.04
C PRO A 142 1.70 30.59 3.97
N ASN A 143 2.39 31.15 2.98
CA ASN A 143 2.45 32.58 2.68
C ASN A 143 1.15 33.13 2.04
N GLU A 144 0.40 32.31 1.30
CA GLU A 144 -0.89 32.66 0.69
C GLU A 144 -2.02 32.68 1.74
N MET A 145 -1.90 31.88 2.82
CA MET A 145 -2.83 31.91 3.95
C MET A 145 -2.57 33.05 4.96
N ALA A 146 -1.32 33.54 5.07
CA ALA A 146 -0.99 34.65 5.96
C ALA A 146 -1.56 36.01 5.50
N MET A 147 -1.64 36.24 4.18
CA MET A 147 -2.16 37.48 3.57
C MET A 147 -3.65 37.78 3.89
N PRO A 148 -4.59 36.82 3.83
CA PRO A 148 -5.98 37.06 4.21
C PRO A 148 -6.18 37.28 5.71
N GLN A 149 -5.33 36.71 6.58
CA GLN A 149 -5.39 36.96 8.02
C GLN A 149 -5.00 38.41 8.34
N TYR A 150 -3.96 38.94 7.68
CA TYR A 150 -3.57 40.35 7.79
C TYR A 150 -4.67 41.30 7.27
N ARG A 151 -5.29 40.98 6.12
CA ARG A 151 -6.33 41.82 5.51
C ARG A 151 -7.64 41.81 6.32
N ARG A 152 -7.95 40.71 7.03
CA ARG A 152 -9.14 40.59 7.88
C ARG A 152 -9.08 41.47 9.14
N CYS A 153 -7.89 41.94 9.54
CA CYS A 153 -7.75 42.92 10.62
C CYS A 153 -8.05 44.37 10.20
N GLU A 154 -8.25 44.68 8.91
CA GLU A 154 -8.51 46.06 8.44
C GLU A 154 -9.94 46.34 7.95
N CYS A 155 -10.82 45.34 7.85
CA CYS A 155 -12.18 45.57 7.36
C CYS A 155 -13.23 44.97 8.30
N ALA A 156 -13.49 45.69 9.40
CA ALA A 156 -14.81 45.64 10.00
C ALA A 156 -15.81 46.33 9.06
N ALA A 157 -16.97 45.69 8.86
CA ALA A 157 -18.12 46.12 8.05
C ALA A 157 -18.06 45.80 6.53
N THR A 158 -18.50 44.60 6.17
CA THR A 158 -19.79 44.41 5.48
C THR A 158 -20.08 42.91 5.30
N ASP A 159 -21.37 42.58 5.45
CA ASP A 159 -21.96 41.25 5.33
C ASP A 159 -21.69 40.60 3.98
N THR A 160 -20.81 39.59 3.97
CA THR A 160 -20.92 38.47 3.03
C THR A 160 -20.30 37.27 3.72
N LEU A 161 -21.13 36.33 4.17
CA LEU A 161 -20.70 35.04 4.71
C LEU A 161 -19.79 34.33 3.70
N PRO A 162 -18.52 34.06 4.03
CA PRO A 162 -17.77 33.02 3.35
C PRO A 162 -18.01 31.69 4.06
N ASP A 163 -18.04 30.68 3.23
CA ASP A 163 -18.32 29.28 3.50
C ASP A 163 -17.69 28.72 4.78
N ARG A 164 -18.46 27.85 5.45
CA ARG A 164 -18.10 27.19 6.70
C ARG A 164 -17.09 26.07 6.43
N HIS A 165 -15.83 26.42 6.24
CA HIS A 165 -14.73 25.53 6.59
C HIS A 165 -14.20 25.95 7.96
N SER A 166 -14.73 25.29 8.98
CA SER A 166 -14.28 25.19 10.38
C SER A 166 -13.26 26.23 10.83
N ALA A 167 -13.75 27.39 11.29
CA ALA A 167 -12.94 28.51 11.75
C ALA A 167 -12.47 28.38 13.21
N ASP A 168 -12.22 27.16 13.70
CA ASP A 168 -11.56 26.96 15.00
C ASP A 168 -10.71 25.69 14.92
N PRO A 169 -9.37 25.79 14.83
CA PRO A 169 -8.50 24.64 14.73
C PRO A 169 -8.58 23.84 16.03
N GLN A 170 -8.93 22.56 15.94
CA GLN A 170 -9.09 21.72 17.13
C GLN A 170 -7.71 21.33 17.65
N THR A 171 -7.34 21.82 18.84
CA THR A 171 -6.10 21.40 19.49
C THR A 171 -6.14 19.90 19.77
N LEU A 172 -5.21 19.17 19.16
CA LEU A 172 -5.03 17.74 19.37
C LEU A 172 -4.04 17.47 20.49
N PHE A 173 -2.95 18.23 20.52
CA PHE A 173 -1.82 17.92 21.36
C PHE A 173 -1.01 19.16 21.69
N THR A 174 -0.45 19.21 22.89
CA THR A 174 0.46 20.29 23.31
C THR A 174 1.72 19.65 23.87
N ILE A 175 2.87 20.06 23.35
CA ILE A 175 4.18 19.68 23.86
C ILE A 175 4.92 20.91 24.36
N THR A 176 5.78 20.69 25.35
CA THR A 176 6.69 21.70 25.86
C THR A 176 8.11 21.22 25.63
N ILE A 177 8.86 21.96 24.81
CA ILE A 177 10.28 21.73 24.59
C ILE A 177 11.02 22.33 25.76
N THR A 178 11.45 21.45 26.67
CA THR A 178 12.21 21.80 27.85
C THR A 178 13.64 22.15 27.50
N LYS A 179 14.28 22.87 28.40
CA LYS A 179 15.72 23.16 28.35
C LYS A 179 16.58 21.91 28.19
N GLU A 180 16.24 20.82 28.89
CA GLU A 180 16.96 19.56 28.87
C GLU A 180 16.91 18.92 27.47
N GLU A 181 15.72 18.90 26.85
CA GLU A 181 15.52 18.40 25.49
C GLU A 181 16.26 19.25 24.44
N ALA A 182 16.16 20.57 24.55
CA ALA A 182 16.87 21.49 23.68
C ALA A 182 18.40 21.34 23.80
N GLN A 183 18.90 21.10 25.02
CA GLN A 183 20.32 20.84 25.25
C GLN A 183 20.75 19.49 24.66
N ALA A 184 19.94 18.45 24.81
CA ALA A 184 20.21 17.13 24.23
C ALA A 184 20.26 17.19 22.69
N TYR A 185 19.32 17.90 22.07
CA TYR A 185 19.30 18.12 20.62
C TYR A 185 20.50 18.95 20.13
N CYS A 186 20.89 20.02 20.83
CA CYS A 186 22.09 20.77 20.47
C CYS A 186 23.36 19.90 20.55
N ARG A 187 23.46 19.03 21.57
CA ARG A 187 24.59 18.09 21.70
C ARG A 187 24.63 17.07 20.57
N SER A 188 23.47 16.53 20.15
CA SER A 188 23.42 15.57 19.04
C SER A 188 23.84 16.18 17.70
N LEU A 189 23.59 17.48 17.52
CA LEU A 189 24.03 18.25 16.35
C LEU A 189 25.45 18.85 16.47
N GLY A 190 26.14 18.66 17.60
CA GLY A 190 27.46 19.25 17.85
C GLY A 190 27.45 20.78 18.07
N MET A 191 26.30 21.37 18.40
CA MET A 191 26.14 22.81 18.64
C MET A 191 26.24 23.17 20.12
N LYS A 192 26.69 24.40 20.40
CA LYS A 192 26.73 24.95 21.77
C LYS A 192 25.33 25.42 22.20
N PHE A 193 24.85 24.92 23.34
CA PHE A 193 23.58 25.32 23.93
C PHE A 193 23.75 26.45 24.95
N PHE A 194 22.98 27.53 24.80
CA PHE A 194 23.02 28.69 25.69
C PHE A 194 21.83 28.69 26.66
N ALA A 195 21.97 27.91 27.72
CA ALA A 195 20.98 27.75 28.79
C ALA A 195 20.41 29.07 29.38
N LYS A 196 21.17 30.16 29.39
CA LYS A 196 20.74 31.46 29.95
C LYS A 196 19.78 32.25 29.05
N LYS A 197 19.73 31.92 27.76
CA LYS A 197 18.87 32.59 26.77
C LYS A 197 17.68 31.73 26.36
N TRP A 198 17.61 30.50 26.88
CA TRP A 198 16.54 29.57 26.57
C TRP A 198 15.36 29.78 27.50
N HIS A 199 14.18 29.85 26.92
CA HIS A 199 12.90 29.77 27.60
C HIS A 199 12.17 28.58 27.00
N ASP A 200 11.53 27.78 27.85
CA ASP A 200 10.81 26.60 27.40
C ASP A 200 9.75 27.01 26.38
N LYS A 201 9.68 26.25 25.29
CA LYS A 201 8.81 26.56 24.16
C LYS A 201 7.61 25.63 24.18
N THR A 202 6.42 26.18 24.07
CA THR A 202 5.17 25.42 23.96
C THR A 202 4.80 25.31 22.49
N VAL A 203 4.57 24.09 22.01
CA VAL A 203 4.06 23.84 20.66
C VAL A 203 2.68 23.20 20.79
N ILE A 204 1.68 23.91 20.30
CA ILE A 204 0.30 23.47 20.21
C ILE A 204 0.10 22.92 18.80
N ILE A 205 -0.40 21.70 18.69
CA ILE A 205 -0.70 21.02 17.44
C ILE A 205 -2.21 20.97 17.28
N SER A 206 -2.71 21.52 16.17
CA SER A 206 -4.13 21.62 15.88
C SER A 206 -4.43 21.11 14.46
N ILE A 207 -5.68 20.67 14.21
CA ILE A 207 -6.18 20.29 12.86
C ILE A 207 -7.46 21.07 12.51
#